data_AF-A0A945R182-F1
#
_entry.id   AF-A0A945R182-F1
#
_cell.length_a   1.000
_cell.length_b   1.000
_cell.length_c   1.000
_cell.angle_alpha   90.00
_cell.angle_beta   90.00
_cell.angle_gamma   90.00
#
_symmetry.space_group_name_H-M   'P 1'
#
loop_
_entity.id
_entity.type
_entity.pdbx_description
1 polymer ?
#
loop_
_entity_poly.entity_id
_entity_poly.type
_entity_poly.pdbx_seq_one_letter_code
_entity_poly.pdbx_strand_id
1 'polypeptide(L)'
;LTVLSLVGQSVQAIELGTAIIPSFPRHPMTLAGQALTVASACKSPLTLGIGLSHASMMAALGIAFDKPIGHLRDYLSVLMPLINTGAVDFDGDFYSSHGRFFKAPEVPPSVLVAALGPQALKVAGHRCDGTTLAWVGPKTIAAHIKPRLFEAAAKAGRGEPRILATLPICVTDNERMIRTLISKNLAFYATLPSYKAMFVREGISAPGDLALVGSAAKVEDGLEALAAAGVSDYAASAFTTNEVEASATADLLSKKLTDWGSRDPH
;
A
#
# COMPACT_ATOMS: atom_id res chain seq x y z
N LEU A 1 -11.08 -1.10 7.39
CA LEU A 1 -12.16 -2.11 7.16
C LEU A 1 -13.53 -1.55 7.51
N THR A 2 -13.81 -1.15 8.76
CA THR A 2 -15.14 -0.60 9.14
C THR A 2 -15.60 0.57 8.26
N VAL A 3 -14.75 1.59 8.06
CA VAL A 3 -15.07 2.73 7.17
C VAL A 3 -15.31 2.28 5.72
N LEU A 4 -14.49 1.34 5.22
CA LEU A 4 -14.67 0.80 3.87
C LEU A 4 -16.00 0.06 3.70
N SER A 5 -16.47 -0.64 4.74
CA SER A 5 -17.78 -1.30 4.72
C SER A 5 -18.94 -0.31 4.57
N LEU A 6 -18.82 0.89 5.13
CA LEU A 6 -19.83 1.94 5.01
C LEU A 6 -19.77 2.60 3.62
N VAL A 7 -18.56 3.00 3.20
CA VAL A 7 -18.35 3.67 1.91
C VAL A 7 -18.69 2.74 0.74
N GLY A 8 -18.30 1.47 0.83
CA GLY A 8 -18.51 0.45 -0.21
C GLY A 8 -19.96 0.04 -0.46
N GLN A 9 -20.90 0.50 0.38
CA GLN A 9 -22.34 0.42 0.07
C GLN A 9 -22.79 1.49 -0.93
N SER A 10 -22.14 2.66 -0.87
CA SER A 10 -22.54 3.88 -1.57
C SER A 10 -21.75 4.13 -2.85
N VAL A 11 -20.55 3.56 -2.97
CA VAL A 11 -19.70 3.69 -4.16
C VAL A 11 -19.69 2.39 -4.96
N GLN A 12 -19.75 2.54 -6.28
CA GLN A 12 -19.65 1.44 -7.24
C GLN A 12 -18.54 1.77 -8.24
N ALA A 13 -17.94 0.74 -8.83
CA ALA A 13 -16.92 0.86 -9.88
C ALA A 13 -15.58 1.52 -9.47
N ILE A 14 -15.26 1.57 -8.17
CA ILE A 14 -13.91 1.95 -7.70
C ILE A 14 -13.37 0.89 -6.75
N GLU A 15 -12.11 0.49 -6.93
CA GLU A 15 -11.44 -0.40 -5.98
C GLU A 15 -11.29 0.31 -4.62
N LEU A 16 -11.66 -0.38 -3.54
CA LEU A 16 -11.48 0.10 -2.19
C LEU A 16 -10.32 -0.63 -1.54
N GLY A 17 -9.50 0.09 -0.76
CA GLY A 17 -8.40 -0.56 -0.08
C GLY A 17 -8.02 0.07 1.24
N THR A 18 -7.42 -0.74 2.11
CA THR A 18 -6.74 -0.20 3.28
C THR A 18 -5.35 0.26 2.89
N ALA A 19 -4.96 1.45 3.35
CA ALA A 19 -3.57 1.89 3.21
C ALA A 19 -2.65 0.85 3.85
N ILE A 20 -2.70 0.70 5.18
CA ILE A 20 -1.98 -0.34 5.94
C ILE A 20 -2.75 -0.75 7.19
N ILE A 21 -3.00 -2.05 7.34
CA ILE A 21 -3.40 -2.67 8.61
C ILE A 21 -2.15 -3.28 9.27
N PRO A 22 -1.80 -2.86 10.50
CA PRO A 22 -0.73 -3.49 11.28
C PRO A 22 -1.02 -4.97 11.55
N SER A 23 -0.06 -5.85 11.22
CA SER A 23 -0.17 -7.30 11.41
C SER A 23 -0.05 -7.73 12.86
N PHE A 24 0.91 -7.16 13.60
CA PHE A 24 1.22 -7.52 15.00
C PHE A 24 0.01 -7.51 15.94
N PRO A 25 -0.87 -6.49 15.94
CA PRO A 25 -1.98 -6.44 16.88
C PRO A 25 -3.18 -7.34 16.55
N ARG A 26 -3.15 -8.13 15.46
CA ARG A 26 -4.32 -8.85 14.97
C ARG A 26 -3.97 -10.24 14.47
N HIS A 27 -4.62 -11.28 14.98
CA HIS A 27 -4.44 -12.63 14.45
C HIS A 27 -4.87 -12.70 12.96
N PRO A 28 -4.10 -13.38 12.08
CA PRO A 28 -4.38 -13.42 10.64
C PRO A 28 -5.73 -14.04 10.30
N MET A 29 -6.20 -15.04 11.07
CA MET A 29 -7.54 -15.60 10.87
C MET A 29 -8.67 -14.60 11.14
N THR A 30 -8.53 -13.78 12.19
CA THR A 30 -9.51 -12.72 12.48
C THR A 30 -9.51 -11.67 11.38
N LEU A 31 -8.33 -11.28 10.88
CA LEU A 31 -8.23 -10.32 9.79
C LEU A 31 -8.85 -10.86 8.49
N ALA A 32 -8.61 -12.14 8.18
CA ALA A 32 -9.21 -12.78 7.00
C ALA A 32 -10.74 -12.74 7.05
N GLY A 33 -11.34 -13.14 8.19
CA GLY A 33 -12.80 -13.10 8.36
C GLY A 33 -13.37 -11.68 8.27
N GLN A 34 -12.66 -10.67 8.79
CA GLN A 34 -13.05 -9.27 8.67
C GLN A 34 -12.97 -8.78 7.21
N ALA A 35 -11.88 -9.08 6.50
CA ALA A 35 -11.70 -8.67 5.12
C ALA A 35 -12.75 -9.30 4.20
N LEU A 36 -13.03 -10.60 4.35
CA LEU A 36 -14.04 -11.31 3.57
C LEU A 36 -15.45 -10.81 3.86
N THR A 37 -15.77 -10.53 5.13
CA THR A 37 -17.06 -9.90 5.49
C THR A 37 -17.23 -8.55 4.82
N VAL A 38 -16.18 -7.70 4.84
CA VAL A 38 -16.24 -6.38 4.17
C VAL A 38 -16.35 -6.54 2.66
N ALA A 39 -15.57 -7.43 2.04
CA ALA A 39 -15.64 -7.69 0.60
C ALA A 39 -17.03 -8.17 0.17
N SER A 40 -17.66 -9.05 0.95
CA SER A 40 -19.03 -9.51 0.69
C SER A 40 -20.09 -8.43 0.89
N ALA A 41 -19.83 -7.43 1.73
CA ALA A 41 -20.73 -6.30 1.91
C ALA A 41 -20.58 -5.26 0.79
N CYS A 42 -19.35 -5.00 0.35
CA CYS A 42 -19.05 -3.98 -0.64
C CYS A 42 -19.52 -4.37 -2.05
N LYS A 43 -19.93 -3.37 -2.84
CA LYS A 43 -20.20 -3.52 -4.29
C LYS A 43 -18.97 -3.29 -5.17
N SER A 44 -17.81 -3.22 -4.54
CA SER A 44 -16.54 -2.79 -5.12
C SER A 44 -15.44 -3.77 -4.68
N PRO A 45 -14.44 -4.07 -5.53
CA PRO A 45 -13.33 -4.93 -5.14
C PRO A 45 -12.60 -4.37 -3.92
N LEU A 46 -12.09 -5.27 -3.09
CA LEU A 46 -11.34 -4.93 -1.90
C LEU A 46 -9.86 -5.30 -2.05
N THR A 47 -8.98 -4.35 -1.70
CA THR A 47 -7.55 -4.58 -1.55
C THR A 47 -7.10 -4.36 -0.11
N LEU A 48 -6.58 -5.41 0.49
CA LEU A 48 -6.07 -5.45 1.83
C LEU A 48 -4.59 -5.05 1.86
N GLY A 49 -4.31 -3.77 2.11
CA GLY A 49 -2.98 -3.31 2.47
C GLY A 49 -2.64 -3.70 3.91
N ILE A 50 -1.57 -4.48 4.11
CA ILE A 50 -1.06 -4.89 5.43
C ILE A 50 0.39 -4.46 5.63
N GLY A 51 0.85 -4.40 6.88
CA GLY A 51 2.23 -4.08 7.17
C GLY A 51 2.64 -4.39 8.59
N LEU A 52 3.94 -4.42 8.83
CA LEU A 52 4.52 -4.73 10.13
C LEU A 52 4.38 -3.60 11.14
N SER A 53 4.03 -2.38 10.69
CA SER A 53 4.16 -1.16 11.49
C SER A 53 5.61 -0.87 11.86
N HIS A 54 5.82 -0.07 12.91
CA HIS A 54 7.14 0.36 13.39
C HIS A 54 7.33 -0.06 14.86
N ALA A 55 8.57 -0.36 15.25
CA ALA A 55 8.91 -0.81 16.61
C ALA A 55 8.37 0.14 17.70
N SER A 56 8.50 1.46 17.50
CA SER A 56 7.97 2.46 18.43
C SER A 56 6.45 2.42 18.56
N MET A 57 5.73 2.18 17.46
CA MET A 57 4.27 2.05 17.48
C MET A 57 3.84 0.75 18.18
N MET A 58 4.57 -0.36 17.98
CA MET A 58 4.27 -1.61 18.69
C MET A 58 4.57 -1.50 20.18
N ALA A 59 5.67 -0.85 20.54
CA ALA A 59 6.02 -0.59 21.94
C ALA A 59 4.95 0.25 22.66
N ALA A 60 4.36 1.25 21.98
CA ALA A 60 3.25 2.04 22.53
C ALA A 60 1.98 1.21 22.81
N LEU A 61 1.84 0.04 22.16
CA LEU A 61 0.76 -0.93 22.40
C LEU A 61 1.17 -2.05 23.38
N GLY A 62 2.38 -2.02 23.92
CA GLY A 62 2.92 -3.11 24.76
C GLY A 62 3.23 -4.40 23.98
N ILE A 63 3.40 -4.31 22.65
CA ILE A 63 3.66 -5.46 21.79
C ILE A 63 5.14 -5.51 21.42
N ALA A 64 5.78 -6.66 21.66
CA ALA A 64 7.17 -6.89 21.24
C ALA A 64 7.29 -6.95 19.71
N PHE A 65 8.33 -6.31 19.16
CA PHE A 65 8.58 -6.23 17.73
C PHE A 65 9.73 -7.16 17.30
N ASP A 66 9.59 -8.44 17.62
CA ASP A 66 10.63 -9.44 17.41
C ASP A 66 10.54 -10.10 16.04
N LYS A 67 11.72 -10.31 15.42
CA LYS A 67 11.89 -11.08 14.17
C LYS A 67 10.81 -10.75 13.11
N PRO A 68 10.67 -9.47 12.70
CA PRO A 68 9.53 -8.99 11.89
C PRO A 68 9.36 -9.73 10.55
N ILE A 69 10.44 -10.23 9.95
CA ILE A 69 10.35 -11.01 8.70
C ILE A 69 9.80 -12.42 8.95
N GLY A 70 10.19 -13.06 10.05
CA GLY A 70 9.63 -14.36 10.46
C GLY A 70 8.14 -14.22 10.78
N HIS A 71 7.78 -13.19 11.53
CA HIS A 71 6.39 -12.81 11.77
C HIS A 71 5.63 -12.64 10.45
N LEU A 72 6.13 -11.83 9.51
CA LEU A 72 5.46 -11.58 8.22
C LEU A 72 5.23 -12.87 7.43
N ARG A 73 6.24 -13.73 7.37
CA ARG A 73 6.18 -15.01 6.65
C ARG A 73 5.06 -15.88 7.21
N ASP A 74 5.05 -16.09 8.51
CA ASP A 74 4.07 -16.97 9.17
C ASP A 74 2.66 -16.35 9.12
N TYR A 75 2.56 -15.03 9.31
CA TYR A 75 1.31 -14.29 9.16
C TYR A 75 0.66 -14.52 7.79
N LEU A 76 1.46 -14.43 6.72
CA LEU A 76 0.99 -14.64 5.35
C LEU A 76 0.75 -16.12 5.02
N SER A 77 1.47 -17.06 5.65
CA SER A 77 1.17 -18.49 5.55
C SER A 77 -0.21 -18.82 6.11
N VAL A 78 -0.72 -18.05 7.08
CA VAL A 78 -2.09 -18.21 7.58
C VAL A 78 -3.09 -17.35 6.79
N LEU A 79 -2.78 -16.09 6.53
CA LEU A 79 -3.71 -15.14 5.89
C LEU A 79 -4.05 -15.55 4.46
N MET A 80 -3.06 -15.86 3.62
CA MET A 80 -3.30 -16.05 2.19
C MET A 80 -4.20 -17.26 1.88
N PRO A 81 -4.02 -18.44 2.51
CA PRO A 81 -4.96 -19.56 2.33
C PRO A 81 -6.39 -19.20 2.76
N LEU A 82 -6.56 -18.52 3.90
CA LEU A 82 -7.88 -18.09 4.37
C LEU A 82 -8.55 -17.09 3.42
N ILE A 83 -7.79 -16.14 2.87
CA ILE A 83 -8.29 -15.16 1.90
C ILE A 83 -8.67 -15.80 0.58
N ASN A 84 -7.91 -16.81 0.12
CA ASN A 84 -8.10 -17.40 -1.21
C ASN A 84 -9.09 -18.56 -1.23
N THR A 85 -9.05 -19.43 -0.22
CA THR A 85 -9.83 -20.69 -0.21
C THR A 85 -10.72 -20.82 1.02
N GLY A 86 -10.58 -19.93 2.00
CA GLY A 86 -11.32 -19.99 3.25
C GLY A 86 -10.83 -21.09 4.20
N ALA A 87 -9.69 -21.73 3.95
CA ALA A 87 -9.14 -22.77 4.81
C ALA A 87 -7.64 -22.63 5.01
N VAL A 88 -7.15 -23.02 6.18
CA VAL A 88 -5.74 -23.05 6.53
C VAL A 88 -5.43 -24.29 7.35
N ASP A 89 -4.25 -24.83 7.09
CA ASP A 89 -3.60 -25.85 7.89
C ASP A 89 -2.11 -25.54 7.90
N PHE A 90 -1.64 -24.82 8.93
CA PHE A 90 -0.28 -24.33 9.00
C PHE A 90 0.22 -24.26 10.44
N ASP A 91 1.42 -24.79 10.66
CA ASP A 91 2.20 -24.61 11.87
C ASP A 91 3.42 -23.72 11.62
N GLY A 92 3.56 -22.68 12.44
CA GLY A 92 4.64 -21.71 12.32
C GLY A 92 5.27 -21.36 13.67
N ASP A 93 6.35 -20.60 13.61
CA ASP A 93 7.07 -20.12 14.80
C ASP A 93 6.28 -19.01 15.52
N PHE A 94 5.56 -18.18 14.78
CA PHE A 94 4.78 -17.05 15.31
C PHE A 94 3.26 -17.28 15.28
N TYR A 95 2.78 -18.03 14.29
CA TYR A 95 1.36 -18.31 14.12
C TYR A 95 1.19 -19.76 13.66
N SER A 96 0.36 -20.50 14.39
CA SER A 96 -0.24 -21.76 13.96
C SER A 96 -1.74 -21.58 13.82
N SER A 97 -2.33 -22.14 12.78
CA SER A 97 -3.77 -22.08 12.58
C SER A 97 -4.26 -23.26 11.75
N HIS A 98 -5.29 -23.91 12.26
CA HIS A 98 -6.00 -25.02 11.60
C HIS A 98 -7.47 -24.68 11.64
N GLY A 99 -8.08 -24.50 10.48
CA GLY A 99 -9.48 -24.13 10.45
C GLY A 99 -9.99 -23.76 9.07
N ARG A 100 -11.30 -23.61 8.98
CA ARG A 100 -11.97 -23.21 7.75
C ARG A 100 -13.20 -22.35 8.05
N PHE A 101 -13.50 -21.42 7.15
CA PHE A 101 -14.73 -20.67 7.16
C PHE A 101 -15.88 -21.49 6.58
N PHE A 102 -17.11 -21.13 6.96
CA PHE A 102 -18.33 -21.83 6.52
C PHE A 102 -18.56 -21.73 5.02
N LYS A 103 -18.21 -20.58 4.42
CA LYS A 103 -18.34 -20.32 2.99
C LYS A 103 -16.96 -19.95 2.43
N ALA A 104 -16.59 -20.58 1.32
CA ALA A 104 -15.39 -20.20 0.59
C ALA A 104 -15.58 -18.79 -0.02
N PRO A 105 -14.51 -17.98 -0.09
CA PRO A 105 -14.54 -16.70 -0.80
C PRO A 105 -14.93 -16.91 -2.27
N GLU A 106 -15.94 -16.18 -2.76
CA GLU A 106 -16.27 -16.19 -4.19
C GLU A 106 -15.28 -15.33 -4.99
N VAL A 107 -14.99 -14.13 -4.47
CA VAL A 107 -13.98 -13.22 -5.01
C VAL A 107 -13.02 -12.88 -3.87
N PRO A 108 -11.77 -13.39 -3.90
CA PRO A 108 -10.80 -13.10 -2.86
C PRO A 108 -10.32 -11.64 -2.96
N PRO A 109 -10.25 -10.89 -1.84
CA PRO A 109 -9.59 -9.59 -1.82
C PRO A 109 -8.13 -9.69 -2.23
N SER A 110 -7.64 -8.70 -2.99
CA SER A 110 -6.21 -8.61 -3.26
C SER A 110 -5.45 -8.25 -1.98
N VAL A 111 -4.22 -8.74 -1.80
CA VAL A 111 -3.38 -8.46 -0.64
C VAL A 111 -2.09 -7.77 -1.08
N LEU A 112 -1.85 -6.57 -0.55
CA LEU A 112 -0.61 -5.81 -0.74
C LEU A 112 0.13 -5.65 0.58
N VAL A 113 1.44 -5.79 0.56
CA VAL A 113 2.28 -5.66 1.76
C VAL A 113 3.07 -4.36 1.71
N ALA A 114 3.09 -3.56 2.77
CA ALA A 114 4.09 -2.49 2.95
C ALA A 114 5.47 -3.09 3.13
N ALA A 115 6.19 -3.21 2.03
CA ALA A 115 7.51 -3.82 1.97
C ALA A 115 8.50 -2.83 1.37
N LEU A 116 9.46 -2.38 2.20
CA LEU A 116 10.55 -1.50 1.76
C LEU A 116 11.90 -2.22 1.74
N GLY A 117 12.11 -3.16 2.67
CA GLY A 117 13.37 -3.90 2.81
C GLY A 117 13.45 -5.12 1.87
N PRO A 118 14.66 -5.56 1.47
CA PRO A 118 14.84 -6.70 0.56
C PRO A 118 14.11 -7.98 0.99
N GLN A 119 14.18 -8.32 2.28
CA GLN A 119 13.53 -9.54 2.79
C GLN A 119 12.00 -9.43 2.77
N ALA A 120 11.46 -8.27 3.13
CA ALA A 120 10.01 -8.04 3.07
C ALA A 120 9.49 -8.06 1.63
N LEU A 121 10.24 -7.47 0.69
CA LEU A 121 9.91 -7.51 -0.75
C LEU A 121 9.94 -8.92 -1.29
N LYS A 122 10.92 -9.74 -0.88
CA LYS A 122 10.98 -11.16 -1.23
C LYS A 122 9.75 -11.91 -0.73
N VAL A 123 9.34 -11.68 0.52
CA VAL A 123 8.14 -12.31 1.09
C VAL A 123 6.88 -11.85 0.35
N ALA A 124 6.73 -10.55 0.11
CA ALA A 124 5.59 -9.97 -0.58
C ALA A 124 5.45 -10.53 -2.00
N GLY A 125 6.52 -10.50 -2.80
CA GLY A 125 6.50 -11.02 -4.18
C GLY A 125 6.20 -12.52 -4.23
N HIS A 126 6.67 -13.30 -3.25
CA HIS A 126 6.43 -14.74 -3.23
C HIS A 126 4.99 -15.13 -2.86
N ARG A 127 4.28 -14.30 -2.09
CA ARG A 127 3.03 -14.71 -1.42
C ARG A 127 1.80 -13.85 -1.73
N CYS A 128 2.00 -12.61 -2.14
CA CYS A 128 0.95 -11.60 -2.23
C CYS A 128 0.84 -11.04 -3.65
N ASP A 129 -0.13 -10.17 -3.86
CA ASP A 129 -0.39 -9.59 -5.19
C ASP A 129 0.50 -8.39 -5.49
N GLY A 130 1.27 -7.93 -4.49
CA GLY A 130 2.23 -6.87 -4.68
C GLY A 130 2.63 -6.16 -3.40
N THR A 131 3.05 -4.90 -3.57
CA THR A 131 3.46 -4.03 -2.48
C THR A 131 2.73 -2.69 -2.53
N THR A 132 2.52 -2.10 -1.35
CA THR A 132 2.01 -0.74 -1.17
C THR A 132 3.09 0.12 -0.53
N LEU A 133 3.38 1.26 -1.13
CA LEU A 133 4.50 2.12 -0.81
C LEU A 133 3.97 3.49 -0.38
N ALA A 134 4.48 3.99 0.74
CA ALA A 134 4.40 5.39 1.09
C ALA A 134 5.79 5.99 1.03
N TRP A 135 5.93 7.25 0.62
CA TRP A 135 7.20 7.97 0.69
C TRP A 135 8.38 7.26 -0.01
N VAL A 136 8.13 6.67 -1.18
CA VAL A 136 9.17 6.08 -2.05
C VAL A 136 9.09 6.73 -3.41
N GLY A 137 10.20 7.29 -3.89
CA GLY A 137 10.27 7.96 -5.19
C GLY A 137 10.60 7.01 -6.35
N PRO A 138 10.43 7.49 -7.59
CA PRO A 138 10.58 6.69 -8.79
C PRO A 138 11.97 6.06 -8.94
N LYS A 139 13.05 6.74 -8.54
CA LYS A 139 14.41 6.18 -8.64
C LYS A 139 14.56 4.95 -7.75
N THR A 140 14.08 5.03 -6.51
CA THR A 140 14.11 3.93 -5.56
C THR A 140 13.15 2.81 -5.98
N ILE A 141 11.99 3.15 -6.54
CA ILE A 141 11.06 2.14 -7.08
C ILE A 141 11.73 1.32 -8.19
N ALA A 142 12.29 1.98 -9.19
CA ALA A 142 12.91 1.34 -10.35
C ALA A 142 14.17 0.55 -9.98
N ALA A 143 15.06 1.11 -9.15
CA ALA A 143 16.36 0.50 -8.86
C ALA A 143 16.33 -0.49 -7.69
N HIS A 144 15.37 -0.36 -6.77
CA HIS A 144 15.33 -1.15 -5.53
C HIS A 144 14.09 -2.00 -5.37
N ILE A 145 12.88 -1.41 -5.49
CA ILE A 145 11.61 -2.09 -5.19
C ILE A 145 11.24 -3.11 -6.28
N LYS A 146 11.01 -2.62 -7.50
CA LYS A 146 10.52 -3.41 -8.64
C LYS A 146 11.36 -4.67 -8.89
N PRO A 147 12.69 -4.59 -9.08
CA PRO A 147 13.47 -5.79 -9.43
C PRO A 147 13.37 -6.89 -8.37
N ARG A 148 13.37 -6.54 -7.08
CA ARG A 148 13.31 -7.53 -5.99
C ARG A 148 11.94 -8.17 -5.86
N LEU A 149 10.89 -7.36 -5.99
CA LEU A 149 9.51 -7.83 -5.92
C LEU A 149 9.20 -8.77 -7.09
N PHE A 150 9.56 -8.35 -8.31
CA PHE A 150 9.29 -9.09 -9.54
C PHE A 150 10.10 -10.38 -9.61
N GLU A 151 11.38 -10.35 -9.22
CA GLU A 151 12.20 -11.57 -9.14
C GLU A 151 11.60 -12.59 -8.16
N ALA A 152 11.11 -12.14 -7.01
CA ALA A 152 10.49 -13.02 -6.02
C ALA A 152 9.16 -13.61 -6.49
N ALA A 153 8.34 -12.82 -7.19
CA ALA A 153 7.10 -13.30 -7.82
C ALA A 153 7.36 -14.33 -8.92
N ALA A 154 8.31 -14.05 -9.82
CA ALA A 154 8.70 -14.97 -10.89
C ALA A 154 9.22 -16.30 -10.33
N LYS A 155 10.06 -16.27 -9.29
CA LYS A 155 10.54 -17.49 -8.60
C LYS A 155 9.43 -18.29 -7.91
N ALA A 156 8.30 -17.66 -7.62
CA ALA A 156 7.11 -18.30 -7.05
C ALA A 156 6.13 -18.80 -8.11
N GLY A 157 6.41 -18.62 -9.40
CA GLY A 157 5.47 -18.91 -10.49
C GLY A 157 4.25 -17.99 -10.49
N ARG A 158 4.35 -16.79 -9.90
CA ARG A 158 3.26 -15.80 -9.86
C ARG A 158 3.38 -14.81 -11.03
N GLY A 159 2.25 -14.22 -11.40
CA GLY A 159 2.21 -13.12 -12.38
C GLY A 159 2.88 -11.84 -11.89
N GLU A 160 2.85 -10.80 -12.73
CA GLU A 160 3.45 -9.51 -12.39
C GLU A 160 2.79 -8.89 -11.15
N PRO A 161 3.58 -8.57 -10.10
CA PRO A 161 3.05 -8.01 -8.87
C PRO A 161 2.72 -6.52 -9.03
N ARG A 162 1.69 -6.08 -8.31
CA ARG A 162 1.30 -4.66 -8.20
C ARG A 162 2.33 -3.87 -7.40
N ILE A 163 2.52 -2.62 -7.79
CA ILE A 163 3.21 -1.61 -7.01
C ILE A 163 2.27 -0.43 -6.85
N LEU A 164 1.67 -0.32 -5.67
CA LEU A 164 0.86 0.82 -5.29
C LEU A 164 1.74 1.90 -4.66
N ALA A 165 1.71 3.11 -5.18
CA ALA A 165 2.44 4.25 -4.62
C ALA A 165 1.47 5.30 -4.05
N THR A 166 1.75 5.74 -2.83
CA THR A 166 1.04 6.82 -2.15
C THR A 166 2.01 7.96 -1.89
N LEU A 167 1.84 9.06 -2.61
CA LEU A 167 2.60 10.30 -2.42
C LEU A 167 1.64 11.50 -2.36
N PRO A 168 2.06 12.60 -1.71
CA PRO A 168 1.29 13.83 -1.75
C PRO A 168 1.20 14.39 -3.17
N ILE A 169 0.04 14.94 -3.51
CA ILE A 169 -0.20 15.60 -4.80
C ILE A 169 -0.92 16.93 -4.61
N CYS A 170 -0.51 17.95 -5.35
CA CYS A 170 -1.14 19.27 -5.33
C CYS A 170 -0.79 20.06 -6.60
N VAL A 171 -1.81 20.47 -7.36
CA VAL A 171 -1.67 21.45 -8.45
C VAL A 171 -1.70 22.85 -7.83
N THR A 172 -0.60 23.59 -7.93
CA THR A 172 -0.41 24.88 -7.25
C THR A 172 0.70 25.70 -7.91
N ASP A 173 0.59 27.02 -7.83
CA ASP A 173 1.67 27.95 -8.19
C ASP A 173 2.67 28.16 -7.03
N ASN A 174 2.35 27.69 -5.82
CA ASN A 174 3.18 27.87 -4.63
C ASN A 174 3.84 26.56 -4.15
N GLU A 175 4.63 25.96 -5.05
CA GLU A 175 5.33 24.69 -4.78
C GLU A 175 6.13 24.71 -3.48
N ARG A 176 6.89 25.80 -3.26
CA ARG A 176 7.80 25.93 -2.13
C ARG A 176 7.05 25.85 -0.81
N MET A 177 5.91 26.55 -0.70
CA MET A 177 5.08 26.52 0.50
C MET A 177 4.56 25.11 0.76
N ILE A 178 3.95 24.47 -0.24
CA ILE A 178 3.37 23.13 -0.09
C ILE A 178 4.44 22.10 0.30
N ARG A 179 5.59 22.08 -0.39
CA ARG A 179 6.70 21.18 -0.04
C ARG A 179 7.21 21.42 1.38
N THR A 180 7.30 22.68 1.81
CA THR A 180 7.71 23.04 3.18
C THR A 180 6.71 22.51 4.22
N LEU A 181 5.41 22.68 3.96
CA LEU A 181 4.35 22.18 4.85
C LEU A 181 4.36 20.65 4.95
N ILE A 182 4.51 19.95 3.83
CA ILE A 182 4.64 18.48 3.80
C ILE A 182 5.85 18.05 4.62
N SER A 183 7.03 18.62 4.34
CA SER A 183 8.26 18.29 5.05
C SER A 183 8.16 18.56 6.56
N LYS A 184 7.50 19.65 6.97
CA LYS A 184 7.27 19.97 8.39
C LYS A 184 6.31 18.99 9.05
N ASN A 185 5.14 18.75 8.46
CA ASN A 185 4.08 17.96 9.07
C ASN A 185 4.41 16.46 9.13
N LEU A 186 5.27 16.00 8.23
CA LEU A 186 5.55 14.59 8.01
C LEU A 186 7.03 14.26 8.28
N ALA A 187 7.74 15.18 8.95
CA ALA A 187 9.15 15.06 9.31
C ALA A 187 9.47 13.76 10.07
N PHE A 188 8.53 13.22 10.84
CA PHE A 188 8.73 11.97 11.58
C PHE A 188 9.03 10.79 10.66
N TYR A 189 8.53 10.77 9.41
CA TYR A 189 8.88 9.70 8.47
C TYR A 189 10.37 9.67 8.16
N ALA A 190 11.03 10.83 8.13
CA ALA A 190 12.48 10.91 7.91
C ALA A 190 13.31 10.33 9.07
N THR A 191 12.72 10.17 10.26
CA THR A 191 13.41 9.60 11.43
C THR A 191 13.27 8.09 11.53
N LEU A 192 12.27 7.51 10.86
CA LEU A 192 12.03 6.07 10.84
C LEU A 192 13.07 5.36 9.96
N PRO A 193 13.80 4.35 10.46
CA PRO A 193 14.89 3.71 9.72
C PRO A 193 14.51 3.19 8.33
N SER A 194 13.30 2.65 8.19
CA SER A 194 12.80 2.10 6.92
C SER A 194 12.66 3.16 5.83
N TYR A 195 12.11 4.34 6.17
CA TYR A 195 11.89 5.44 5.24
C TYR A 195 13.16 6.26 5.01
N LYS A 196 13.96 6.49 6.07
CA LYS A 196 15.29 7.11 5.93
C LYS A 196 16.14 6.37 4.90
N ALA A 197 16.10 5.04 4.92
CA ALA A 197 16.80 4.22 3.94
C ALA A 197 16.28 4.42 2.50
N MET A 198 14.99 4.68 2.32
CA MET A 198 14.41 5.00 0.99
C MET A 198 14.81 6.41 0.55
N PHE A 199 14.80 7.39 1.44
CA PHE A 199 15.22 8.78 1.13
C PHE A 199 16.68 8.84 0.69
N VAL A 200 17.56 8.10 1.36
CA VAL A 200 18.98 8.00 0.97
C VAL A 200 19.13 7.37 -0.43
N ARG A 201 18.34 6.35 -0.78
CA ARG A 201 18.37 5.73 -2.12
C ARG A 201 17.88 6.69 -3.20
N GLU A 202 16.83 7.45 -2.88
CA GLU A 202 16.30 8.46 -3.79
C GLU A 202 17.30 9.60 -3.98
N GLY A 203 18.03 9.97 -2.92
CA GLY A 203 18.94 11.12 -2.89
C GLY A 203 18.26 12.39 -2.39
N ILE A 204 17.27 12.24 -1.50
CA ILE A 204 16.49 13.35 -0.93
C ILE A 204 16.67 13.41 0.58
N SER A 205 16.21 14.51 1.18
CA SER A 205 16.36 14.75 2.62
C SER A 205 15.04 14.88 3.37
N ALA A 206 13.96 15.23 2.67
CA ALA A 206 12.67 15.51 3.29
C ALA A 206 11.49 14.91 2.51
N PRO A 207 10.38 14.58 3.18
CA PRO A 207 9.17 14.04 2.53
C PRO A 207 8.60 14.94 1.43
N GLY A 208 8.70 16.27 1.59
CA GLY A 208 8.23 17.24 0.59
C GLY A 208 8.99 17.17 -0.73
N ASP A 209 10.19 16.58 -0.76
CA ASP A 209 10.97 16.38 -1.98
C ASP A 209 10.33 15.32 -2.90
N LEU A 210 9.53 14.40 -2.34
CA LEU A 210 8.79 13.37 -3.11
C LEU A 210 7.43 13.83 -3.60
N ALA A 211 6.93 14.97 -3.11
CA ALA A 211 5.58 15.40 -3.42
C ALA A 211 5.44 15.78 -4.90
N LEU A 212 4.34 15.34 -5.52
CA LEU A 212 3.95 15.71 -6.88
C LEU A 212 3.25 17.07 -6.82
N VAL A 213 4.04 18.14 -6.86
CA VAL A 213 3.55 19.50 -6.60
C VAL A 213 4.08 20.47 -7.65
N GLY A 214 3.18 21.29 -8.20
CA GLY A 214 3.48 22.35 -9.16
C GLY A 214 2.34 22.60 -10.13
N SER A 215 2.68 23.09 -11.32
CA SER A 215 1.71 23.21 -12.42
C SER A 215 1.14 21.83 -12.79
N ALA A 216 -0.04 21.81 -13.42
CA ALA A 216 -0.68 20.57 -13.85
C ALA A 216 0.25 19.68 -14.70
N ALA A 217 0.99 20.29 -15.64
CA ALA A 217 1.97 19.59 -16.48
C ALA A 217 3.10 18.94 -15.65
N LYS A 218 3.64 19.65 -14.65
CA LYS A 218 4.70 19.10 -13.79
C LYS A 218 4.21 17.95 -12.91
N VAL A 219 2.96 18.04 -12.44
CA VAL A 219 2.32 16.96 -11.68
C VAL A 219 2.10 15.74 -12.57
N GLU A 220 1.65 15.95 -13.81
CA GLU A 220 1.50 14.94 -14.84
C GLU A 220 2.83 14.23 -15.17
N ASP A 221 3.91 14.97 -15.40
CA ASP A 221 5.26 14.41 -15.58
C ASP A 221 5.68 13.53 -14.39
N GLY A 222 5.34 13.96 -13.17
CA GLY A 222 5.64 13.21 -11.95
C GLY A 222 4.87 11.88 -11.86
N LEU A 223 3.59 11.88 -12.26
CA LEU A 223 2.76 10.68 -12.35
C LEU A 223 3.30 9.72 -13.43
N GLU A 224 3.72 10.23 -14.58
CA GLU A 224 4.32 9.44 -15.66
C GLU A 224 5.67 8.86 -15.27
N ALA A 225 6.50 9.59 -14.52
CA ALA A 225 7.75 9.09 -13.97
C ALA A 225 7.54 7.93 -12.99
N LEU A 226 6.48 7.97 -12.17
CA LEU A 226 6.10 6.85 -11.30
C LEU A 226 5.66 5.63 -12.12
N ALA A 227 4.80 5.83 -13.13
CA ALA A 227 4.37 4.75 -14.02
C ALA A 227 5.57 4.09 -14.73
N ALA A 228 6.49 4.90 -15.29
CA ALA A 228 7.71 4.42 -15.93
C ALA A 228 8.63 3.65 -14.96
N ALA A 229 8.67 4.04 -13.68
CA ALA A 229 9.39 3.30 -12.64
C ALA A 229 8.75 1.94 -12.29
N GLY A 230 7.50 1.71 -12.72
CA GLY A 230 6.75 0.47 -12.55
C GLY A 230 5.65 0.54 -11.49
N VAL A 231 5.21 1.74 -11.10
CA VAL A 231 3.97 1.90 -10.32
C VAL A 231 2.79 1.47 -11.17
N SER A 232 2.03 0.50 -10.69
CA SER A 232 0.78 0.04 -11.33
C SER A 232 -0.44 0.79 -10.83
N ASP A 233 -0.40 1.26 -9.59
CA ASP A 233 -1.53 1.90 -8.92
C ASP A 233 -1.04 3.16 -8.17
N TYR A 234 -1.67 4.30 -8.39
CA TYR A 234 -1.35 5.53 -7.64
C TYR A 234 -2.50 5.92 -6.72
N ALA A 235 -2.25 5.92 -5.41
CA ALA A 235 -3.19 6.41 -4.43
C ALA A 235 -2.85 7.87 -4.07
N ALA A 236 -3.58 8.80 -4.69
CA ALA A 236 -3.39 10.22 -4.49
C ALA A 236 -3.65 10.64 -3.03
N SER A 237 -2.62 11.18 -2.36
CA SER A 237 -2.80 11.89 -1.07
C SER A 237 -2.91 13.38 -1.34
N ALA A 238 -4.10 13.86 -1.71
CA ALA A 238 -4.33 15.28 -2.00
C ALA A 238 -3.92 16.16 -0.80
N PHE A 239 -2.96 17.06 -1.01
CA PHE A 239 -2.45 17.99 0.01
C PHE A 239 -2.64 19.43 -0.47
N THR A 240 -3.86 19.93 -0.31
CA THR A 240 -4.28 21.25 -0.81
C THR A 240 -4.59 22.17 0.36
N THR A 241 -4.32 23.46 0.20
CA THR A 241 -4.48 24.48 1.25
C THR A 241 -5.67 25.42 1.01
N ASN A 242 -6.27 25.35 -0.17
CA ASN A 242 -7.44 26.14 -0.56
C ASN A 242 -8.27 25.40 -1.62
N GLU A 243 -9.47 25.91 -1.91
CA GLU A 243 -10.41 25.29 -2.86
C GLU A 243 -9.93 25.32 -4.31
N VAL A 244 -9.13 26.32 -4.71
CA VAL A 244 -8.58 26.42 -6.06
C VAL A 244 -7.60 25.28 -6.32
N GLU A 245 -6.68 25.04 -5.38
CA GLU A 245 -5.75 23.89 -5.43
C GLU A 245 -6.52 22.55 -5.39
N ALA A 246 -7.56 22.46 -4.56
CA ALA A 246 -8.40 21.27 -4.47
C ALA A 246 -9.09 20.95 -5.80
N SER A 247 -9.73 21.93 -6.42
CA SER A 247 -10.41 21.78 -7.72
C SER A 247 -9.40 21.41 -8.81
N ALA A 248 -8.31 22.17 -8.94
CA ALA A 248 -7.32 21.93 -9.99
C ALA A 248 -6.66 20.54 -9.87
N THR A 249 -6.40 20.09 -8.64
CA THR A 249 -5.86 18.74 -8.38
C THR A 249 -6.88 17.66 -8.73
N ALA A 250 -8.15 17.85 -8.34
CA ALA A 250 -9.22 16.92 -8.65
C ALA A 250 -9.50 16.82 -10.16
N ASP A 251 -9.47 17.94 -10.88
CA ASP A 251 -9.66 17.99 -12.34
C ASP A 251 -8.55 17.20 -13.07
N LEU A 252 -7.29 17.41 -12.67
CA LEU A 252 -6.16 16.66 -13.22
C LEU A 252 -6.30 15.15 -12.98
N LEU A 253 -6.63 14.75 -11.73
CA LEU A 253 -6.79 13.34 -11.37
C LEU A 253 -7.97 12.70 -12.11
N SER A 254 -9.08 13.41 -12.28
CA SER A 254 -10.25 12.92 -13.00
C SER A 254 -9.96 12.70 -14.48
N LYS A 255 -9.20 13.62 -15.10
CA LYS A 255 -8.72 13.45 -16.47
C LYS A 255 -7.82 12.21 -16.58
N LYS A 256 -6.83 12.06 -15.69
CA LYS A 256 -5.93 10.89 -15.71
C LYS A 256 -6.63 9.58 -15.46
N LEU A 257 -7.65 9.54 -14.60
CA LEU A 257 -8.47 8.34 -14.41
C LEU A 257 -9.21 7.93 -15.70
N THR A 258 -9.60 8.90 -16.52
CA THR A 258 -10.20 8.64 -17.84
C THR A 258 -9.16 8.13 -18.84
N ASP A 259 -7.97 8.73 -18.86
CA ASP A 259 -6.89 8.39 -19.81
C ASP A 259 -6.26 7.02 -19.51
N TRP A 260 -6.06 6.70 -18.23
CA TRP A 260 -5.41 5.46 -17.79
C TRP A 260 -6.41 4.33 -17.49
N GLY A 261 -7.70 4.67 -17.40
CA GLY A 261 -8.76 3.78 -16.93
C GLY A 261 -8.74 3.60 -15.40
N SER A 262 -9.90 3.29 -14.82
CA SER A 262 -9.92 2.55 -13.57
C SER A 262 -9.58 1.10 -13.85
N ARG A 263 -8.95 0.41 -12.90
CA ARG A 263 -8.75 -1.03 -13.03
C ARG A 263 -10.13 -1.69 -13.13
N ASP A 264 -10.35 -2.45 -14.20
CA ASP A 264 -11.57 -3.24 -14.37
C ASP A 264 -11.71 -4.16 -13.14
N PRO A 265 -12.82 -4.08 -12.38
CA PRO A 265 -13.06 -4.94 -11.24
C PRO A 265 -13.32 -6.42 -11.62
N HIS A 266 -13.34 -6.75 -12.92
CA HIS A 266 -13.68 -8.05 -13.48
C HIS A 266 -12.49 -8.79 -14.12
#